data_AF-A0A1V9F3G1-F1
#
_entry.id   AF-A0A1V9F3G1-F1
#
_cell.length_a   1.000
_cell.length_b   1.000
_cell.length_c   1.000
_cell.angle_alpha   90.00
_cell.angle_beta   90.00
_cell.angle_gamma   90.00
#
_symmetry.space_group_name_H-M   'P 1'
#
loop_
_entity.id
_entity.type
_entity.pdbx_description
1 polymer ?
#
loop_
_entity_poly.entity_id
_entity_poly.type
_entity_poly.pdbx_seq_one_letter_code
_entity_poly.pdbx_strand_id
1 'polypeptide(L)'
;MQLKTGKEEIVCLLTKVLEHYELQTGHAISRNSNRKNYEEVAKMLSEISNNLPHTAGTLQHEVYPPDYNPKNLEYPFRKYDITGNQIKDAYFNRIVANPRSFLVDACYIYLYGVGRKGFEANPVDADLLVKEEASEPETRPAVVTLVSPAPAKVIPTKIFWPVLLLLLLAMAFMYYQWNQASQQLITIKKDMQLLPYVPTQAEIDSLEGIWLCYTGSPQARISDNNRYHMVVSNVLDVKYKDGYFTFSRYGASFDHVGYMQFEAPWLVSIRSSVKNNKDSIESPRHSLMRLNTPGPFLPVISASWNFDIGPRNQIIGIREVYEKQGSGGKVEEVINTLENASCRCKVINWYKGTAKVKSFYLRNGLLDSVPNETLKKLLDENSILLPEPKEGIILQRQ
;
A
#
# COMPACT_ATOMS: atom_id res chain seq x y z
N MET A 1 15.17 -4.59 -38.66
CA MET A 1 14.58 -3.73 -37.62
C MET A 1 15.29 -4.02 -36.32
N GLN A 2 15.70 -3.01 -35.56
CA GLN A 2 16.42 -3.21 -34.31
C GLN A 2 15.44 -3.16 -33.14
N LEU A 3 15.48 -4.17 -32.25
CA LEU A 3 14.73 -4.15 -31.00
C LEU A 3 15.31 -3.07 -30.07
N LYS A 4 14.43 -2.46 -29.29
CA LYS A 4 14.83 -1.69 -28.10
C LYS A 4 15.64 -2.58 -27.18
N THR A 5 16.57 -1.98 -26.43
CA THR A 5 17.39 -2.69 -25.44
C THR A 5 17.40 -1.95 -24.11
N GLY A 6 17.74 -2.68 -23.05
CA GLY A 6 17.95 -2.08 -21.74
C GLY A 6 16.68 -1.48 -21.14
N LYS A 7 16.75 -0.20 -20.73
CA LYS A 7 15.67 0.51 -20.05
C LYS A 7 14.40 0.65 -20.89
N GLU A 8 14.52 1.00 -22.17
CA GLU A 8 13.36 1.27 -23.02
C GLU A 8 12.57 -0.01 -23.32
N GLU A 9 13.30 -1.11 -23.52
CA GLU A 9 12.74 -2.44 -23.72
C GLU A 9 11.95 -2.90 -22.51
N ILE A 10 12.57 -2.90 -21.31
CA ILE A 10 11.90 -3.43 -20.12
C ILE A 10 10.72 -2.58 -19.67
N VAL A 11 10.78 -1.25 -19.83
CA VAL A 11 9.64 -0.39 -19.52
C VAL A 11 8.47 -0.67 -20.47
N CYS A 12 8.75 -0.83 -21.77
CA CYS A 12 7.71 -1.16 -22.75
C CYS A 12 7.08 -2.53 -22.46
N LEU A 13 7.91 -3.56 -22.23
CA LEU A 13 7.46 -4.90 -21.88
C LEU A 13 6.62 -4.90 -20.62
N LEU A 14 7.10 -4.30 -19.51
CA LEU A 14 6.35 -4.27 -18.26
C LEU A 14 5.06 -3.46 -18.36
N THR A 15 5.00 -2.43 -19.22
CA THR A 15 3.74 -1.71 -19.50
C THR A 15 2.71 -2.67 -20.08
N LYS A 16 3.09 -3.42 -21.13
CA LYS A 16 2.20 -4.37 -21.80
C LYS A 16 1.87 -5.57 -20.90
N VAL A 17 2.82 -6.06 -20.10
CA VAL A 17 2.59 -7.15 -19.11
C VAL A 17 1.52 -6.73 -18.11
N LEU A 18 1.60 -5.52 -17.56
CA LEU A 18 0.62 -5.02 -16.59
C LEU A 18 -0.76 -4.88 -17.23
N GLU A 19 -0.84 -4.31 -18.44
CA GLU A 19 -2.11 -4.19 -19.18
C GLU A 19 -2.71 -5.56 -19.53
N HIS A 20 -1.88 -6.49 -20.01
CA HIS A 20 -2.31 -7.84 -20.35
C HIS A 20 -2.82 -8.60 -19.12
N TYR A 21 -2.13 -8.45 -17.98
CA TYR A 21 -2.54 -9.05 -16.71
C TYR A 21 -3.87 -8.48 -16.20
N GLU A 22 -4.05 -7.14 -16.27
CA GLU A 22 -5.29 -6.47 -15.90
C GLU A 22 -6.47 -6.95 -16.76
N LEU A 23 -6.25 -7.12 -18.08
CA LEU A 23 -7.24 -7.64 -19.01
C LEU A 23 -7.59 -9.11 -18.74
N GLN A 24 -6.61 -9.97 -18.45
CA GLN A 24 -6.84 -11.39 -18.20
C GLN A 24 -7.53 -11.67 -16.85
N THR A 25 -7.15 -10.92 -15.80
CA THR A 25 -7.60 -11.20 -14.43
C THR A 25 -8.76 -10.31 -13.98
N GLY A 26 -9.04 -9.23 -14.70
CA GLY A 26 -10.01 -8.20 -14.30
C GLY A 26 -9.59 -7.36 -13.09
N HIS A 27 -8.37 -7.55 -12.57
CA HIS A 27 -7.86 -6.85 -11.40
C HIS A 27 -6.97 -5.69 -11.81
N ALA A 28 -7.38 -4.45 -11.53
CA ALA A 28 -6.59 -3.25 -11.80
C ALA A 28 -5.36 -3.16 -10.87
N ILE A 29 -4.19 -2.89 -11.44
CA ILE A 29 -2.93 -2.72 -10.71
C ILE A 29 -2.68 -1.23 -10.49
N SER A 30 -2.53 -0.82 -9.24
CA SER A 30 -2.11 0.55 -8.94
C SER A 30 -0.61 0.73 -9.18
N ARG A 31 -0.31 1.38 -10.29
CA ARG A 31 1.04 1.71 -10.77
C ARG A 31 1.68 2.84 -9.94
N ASN A 32 2.02 2.59 -8.68
CA ASN A 32 2.67 3.55 -7.77
C ASN A 32 3.95 2.98 -7.12
N SER A 33 4.54 3.67 -6.13
CA SER A 33 5.79 3.27 -5.47
C SER A 33 5.67 2.08 -4.50
N ASN A 34 4.46 1.59 -4.22
CA ASN A 34 4.25 0.46 -3.32
C ASN A 34 4.58 -0.86 -4.03
N ARG A 35 5.69 -1.51 -3.62
CA ARG A 35 6.13 -2.79 -4.20
C ARG A 35 5.08 -3.89 -4.15
N LYS A 36 4.19 -3.88 -3.14
CA LYS A 36 3.13 -4.87 -2.96
C LYS A 36 2.14 -4.90 -4.13
N ASN A 37 1.93 -3.76 -4.80
CA ASN A 37 1.00 -3.69 -5.94
C ASN A 37 1.46 -4.54 -7.13
N TYR A 38 2.76 -4.82 -7.23
CA TYR A 38 3.34 -5.60 -8.32
C TYR A 38 3.57 -7.06 -7.94
N GLU A 39 3.28 -7.46 -6.70
CA GLU A 39 3.68 -8.76 -6.16
C GLU A 39 3.02 -9.94 -6.88
N GLU A 40 1.74 -9.80 -7.26
CA GLU A 40 1.03 -10.86 -7.98
C GLU A 40 1.57 -11.06 -9.41
N VAL A 41 1.88 -9.96 -10.11
CA VAL A 41 2.56 -10.02 -11.41
C VAL A 41 3.96 -10.59 -11.27
N ALA A 42 4.67 -10.25 -10.19
CA ALA A 42 6.00 -10.76 -9.90
C ALA A 42 5.99 -12.28 -9.67
N LYS A 43 5.01 -12.81 -8.92
CA LYS A 43 4.81 -14.24 -8.77
C LYS A 43 4.53 -14.93 -10.11
N MET A 44 3.62 -14.37 -10.92
CA MET A 44 3.29 -14.92 -12.23
C MET A 44 4.53 -14.99 -13.14
N LEU A 45 5.29 -13.90 -13.25
CA LEU A 45 6.52 -13.89 -14.04
C LEU A 45 7.58 -14.83 -13.44
N SER A 46 7.59 -15.02 -12.12
CA SER A 46 8.49 -15.96 -11.45
C SER A 46 8.21 -17.42 -11.80
N GLU A 47 6.96 -17.79 -12.00
CA GLU A 47 6.62 -19.14 -12.47
C GLU A 47 7.17 -19.40 -13.87
N ILE A 48 7.21 -18.37 -14.72
CA ILE A 48 7.84 -18.46 -16.04
C ILE A 48 9.36 -18.51 -15.90
N SER A 49 9.96 -17.58 -15.16
CA SER A 49 11.41 -17.42 -15.08
C SER A 49 12.12 -18.63 -14.45
N ASN A 50 11.50 -19.29 -13.47
CA ASN A 50 12.08 -20.50 -12.86
C ASN A 50 12.03 -21.73 -13.76
N ASN A 51 11.21 -21.72 -14.83
CA ASN A 51 11.17 -22.78 -15.83
C ASN A 51 12.14 -22.55 -17.01
N LEU A 52 12.81 -21.38 -17.08
CA LEU A 52 13.76 -21.05 -18.15
C LEU A 52 14.91 -22.07 -18.30
N PRO A 53 15.50 -22.65 -17.24
CA PRO A 53 16.56 -23.64 -17.40
C PRO A 53 16.17 -24.87 -18.24
N HIS A 54 14.88 -25.13 -18.42
CA HIS A 54 14.35 -26.31 -19.10
C HIS A 54 13.65 -26.01 -20.42
N THR A 55 13.51 -24.74 -20.82
CA THR A 55 12.63 -24.32 -21.91
C THR A 55 13.32 -23.55 -23.04
N ALA A 56 14.64 -23.40 -23.00
CA ALA A 56 15.39 -22.59 -23.97
C ALA A 56 15.18 -23.02 -25.44
N GLY A 57 15.09 -24.33 -25.70
CA GLY A 57 14.86 -24.86 -27.05
C GLY A 57 13.42 -24.69 -27.55
N THR A 58 12.43 -24.84 -26.67
CA THR A 58 11.01 -24.76 -27.04
C THR A 58 10.51 -23.33 -27.13
N LEU A 59 10.94 -22.48 -26.20
CA LEU A 59 10.49 -21.09 -26.08
C LEU A 59 11.49 -20.09 -26.69
N GLN A 60 12.58 -20.55 -27.31
CA GLN A 60 13.51 -19.73 -28.09
C GLN A 60 14.08 -18.53 -27.30
N HIS A 61 14.77 -18.81 -26.19
CA HIS A 61 15.39 -17.80 -25.33
C HIS A 61 16.84 -18.15 -24.96
N GLU A 62 17.48 -17.35 -24.10
CA GLU A 62 18.85 -17.64 -23.66
C GLU A 62 18.94 -18.90 -22.80
N VAL A 63 20.09 -19.59 -22.80
CA VAL A 63 20.27 -20.78 -21.95
C VAL A 63 20.55 -20.32 -20.53
N TYR A 64 19.71 -20.74 -19.58
CA TYR A 64 19.88 -20.45 -18.16
C TYR A 64 20.37 -21.69 -17.42
N PRO A 65 21.41 -21.59 -16.58
CA PRO A 65 21.90 -22.73 -15.82
C PRO A 65 20.88 -23.18 -14.76
N PRO A 66 20.70 -24.49 -14.53
CA PRO A 66 19.79 -24.98 -13.51
C PRO A 66 20.17 -24.48 -12.11
N ASP A 67 19.19 -24.45 -11.22
CA ASP A 67 19.43 -24.21 -9.79
C ASP A 67 19.86 -25.52 -9.14
N TYR A 68 21.08 -25.54 -8.58
CA TYR A 68 21.63 -26.72 -7.90
C TYR A 68 21.36 -26.71 -6.39
N ASN A 69 20.52 -25.79 -5.92
CA ASN A 69 20.20 -25.70 -4.50
C ASN A 69 19.43 -26.96 -4.05
N PRO A 70 19.95 -27.75 -3.08
CA PRO A 70 19.29 -28.97 -2.61
C PRO A 70 18.04 -28.69 -1.77
N LYS A 71 17.78 -27.42 -1.43
CA LYS A 71 16.58 -27.01 -0.68
C LYS A 71 15.48 -26.67 -1.68
N ASN A 72 14.31 -27.30 -1.54
CA ASN A 72 13.08 -26.93 -2.25
C ASN A 72 12.59 -25.56 -1.75
N LEU A 73 13.19 -24.49 -2.28
CA LEU A 73 12.86 -23.12 -1.91
C LEU A 73 11.52 -22.70 -2.52
N GLU A 74 10.70 -22.02 -1.74
CA GLU A 74 9.47 -21.38 -2.21
C GLU A 74 9.74 -19.94 -2.67
N TYR A 75 8.83 -19.36 -3.44
CA TYR A 75 8.84 -17.94 -3.75
C TYR A 75 8.89 -17.09 -2.46
N PRO A 76 9.70 -16.00 -2.38
CA PRO A 76 10.54 -15.40 -3.42
C PRO A 76 12.03 -15.78 -3.31
N PHE A 77 12.35 -17.02 -2.92
CA PHE A 77 13.72 -17.44 -2.63
C PHE A 77 14.36 -18.33 -3.71
N ARG A 78 13.64 -18.67 -4.78
CA ARG A 78 14.18 -19.44 -5.91
C ARG A 78 15.13 -18.56 -6.73
N LYS A 79 16.14 -19.19 -7.36
CA LYS A 79 17.22 -18.50 -8.09
C LYS A 79 16.73 -17.48 -9.13
N TYR A 80 15.61 -17.76 -9.81
CA TYR A 80 15.08 -16.91 -10.87
C TYR A 80 13.83 -16.14 -10.47
N ASP A 81 13.50 -16.05 -9.17
CA ASP A 81 12.34 -15.28 -8.73
C ASP A 81 12.48 -13.79 -9.09
N ILE A 82 11.37 -13.25 -9.61
CA ILE A 82 11.14 -11.84 -9.89
C ILE A 82 10.31 -11.30 -8.74
N THR A 83 10.77 -10.25 -8.08
CA THR A 83 10.10 -9.63 -6.94
C THR A 83 9.30 -8.39 -7.34
N GLY A 84 8.27 -8.03 -6.59
CA GLY A 84 7.52 -6.79 -6.82
C GLY A 84 8.39 -5.54 -6.79
N ASN A 85 9.53 -5.58 -6.07
CA ASN A 85 10.50 -4.50 -6.07
C ASN A 85 11.27 -4.39 -7.40
N GLN A 86 11.62 -5.50 -8.04
CA GLN A 86 12.27 -5.48 -9.37
C GLN A 86 11.34 -4.92 -10.44
N ILE A 87 10.05 -5.27 -10.42
CA ILE A 87 9.06 -4.71 -11.32
C ILE A 87 8.88 -3.22 -11.06
N LYS A 88 8.68 -2.81 -9.80
CA LYS A 88 8.57 -1.40 -9.42
C LYS A 88 9.79 -0.58 -9.89
N ASP A 89 11.00 -1.10 -9.66
CA ASP A 89 12.23 -0.37 -10.01
C ASP A 89 12.43 -0.26 -11.53
N ALA A 90 12.05 -1.29 -12.30
CA ALA A 90 12.16 -1.29 -13.75
C ALA A 90 11.05 -0.48 -14.44
N TYR A 91 9.80 -0.68 -14.05
CA TYR A 91 8.61 -0.07 -14.68
C TYR A 91 8.28 1.32 -14.12
N PHE A 92 8.08 1.43 -12.81
CA PHE A 92 7.56 2.65 -12.20
C PHE A 92 8.68 3.68 -11.98
N ASN A 93 9.78 3.27 -11.35
CA ASN A 93 10.91 4.16 -11.10
C ASN A 93 11.77 4.38 -12.37
N ARG A 94 11.69 3.48 -13.35
CA ARG A 94 12.44 3.53 -14.62
C ARG A 94 13.96 3.68 -14.40
N ILE A 95 14.52 3.08 -13.34
CA ILE A 95 15.94 3.23 -12.96
C ILE A 95 16.82 2.06 -13.44
N VAL A 96 16.23 0.99 -13.95
CA VAL A 96 16.96 -0.21 -14.39
C VAL A 96 17.46 -0.02 -15.82
N ALA A 97 18.74 0.35 -15.96
CA ALA A 97 19.38 0.48 -17.27
C ALA A 97 19.65 -0.88 -17.94
N ASN A 98 20.07 -1.86 -17.14
CA ASN A 98 20.39 -3.22 -17.58
C ASN A 98 19.48 -4.21 -16.82
N PRO A 99 18.28 -4.52 -17.34
CA PRO A 99 17.39 -5.48 -16.73
C PRO A 99 18.01 -6.87 -16.74
N ARG A 100 17.69 -7.69 -15.73
CA ARG A 100 18.15 -9.09 -15.70
C ARG A 100 17.53 -9.82 -16.90
N SER A 101 18.33 -10.60 -17.62
CA SER A 101 17.88 -11.29 -18.84
C SER A 101 16.66 -12.17 -18.59
N PHE A 102 16.61 -12.90 -17.48
CA PHE A 102 15.46 -13.75 -17.15
C PHE A 102 14.16 -12.97 -16.92
N LEU A 103 14.22 -11.70 -16.49
CA LEU A 103 13.04 -10.85 -16.37
C LEU A 103 12.54 -10.44 -17.76
N VAL A 104 13.46 -10.11 -18.66
CA VAL A 104 13.13 -9.75 -20.05
C VAL A 104 12.49 -10.94 -20.77
N ASP A 105 13.13 -12.12 -20.69
CA ASP A 105 12.59 -13.34 -21.31
C ASP A 105 11.24 -13.75 -20.71
N ALA A 106 11.05 -13.64 -19.39
CA ALA A 106 9.75 -13.92 -18.78
C ALA A 106 8.65 -12.99 -19.30
N CYS A 107 8.94 -11.70 -19.54
CA CYS A 107 7.98 -10.76 -20.11
C CYS A 107 7.64 -11.11 -21.58
N TYR A 108 8.64 -11.43 -22.40
CA TYR A 108 8.40 -11.84 -23.79
C TYR A 108 7.58 -13.13 -23.86
N ILE A 109 7.92 -14.14 -23.05
CA ILE A 109 7.19 -15.41 -23.01
C ILE A 109 5.74 -15.19 -22.56
N TYR A 110 5.51 -14.36 -21.54
CA TYR A 110 4.16 -14.07 -21.07
C TYR A 110 3.30 -13.37 -22.14
N LEU A 111 3.87 -12.42 -22.88
CA LEU A 111 3.13 -11.62 -23.87
C LEU A 111 2.97 -12.33 -25.23
N TYR A 112 3.98 -13.08 -25.67
CA TYR A 112 4.09 -13.56 -27.05
C TYR A 112 4.33 -15.07 -27.16
N GLY A 113 4.45 -15.78 -26.04
CA GLY A 113 4.70 -17.23 -26.02
C GLY A 113 6.11 -17.66 -26.44
N VAL A 114 6.99 -16.71 -26.74
CA VAL A 114 8.41 -16.94 -27.09
C VAL A 114 9.26 -15.95 -26.33
N GLY A 115 10.50 -16.30 -26.00
CA GLY A 115 11.44 -15.37 -25.37
C GLY A 115 12.11 -14.42 -26.36
N ARG A 116 13.02 -13.60 -25.85
CA ARG A 116 13.57 -12.45 -26.57
C ARG A 116 14.20 -12.83 -27.91
N LYS A 117 14.95 -13.94 -27.96
CA LYS A 117 15.62 -14.43 -29.18
C LYS A 117 14.62 -14.86 -30.25
N GLY A 118 13.56 -15.58 -29.86
CA GLY A 118 12.49 -15.97 -30.78
C GLY A 118 11.71 -14.78 -31.31
N PHE A 119 11.42 -13.81 -30.44
CA PHE A 119 10.76 -12.56 -30.84
C PHE A 119 11.62 -11.73 -31.82
N GLU A 120 12.94 -11.67 -31.62
CA GLU A 120 13.87 -10.97 -32.52
C GLU A 120 13.87 -11.54 -33.94
N ALA A 121 13.66 -12.85 -34.09
CA ALA A 121 13.58 -13.51 -35.39
C ALA A 121 12.28 -13.19 -36.16
N ASN A 122 11.20 -12.88 -35.45
CA ASN A 122 9.91 -12.53 -36.04
C ASN A 122 9.15 -11.50 -35.16
N PRO A 123 9.52 -10.21 -35.22
CA PRO A 123 8.94 -9.21 -34.33
C PRO A 123 7.49 -8.90 -34.74
N VAL A 124 6.56 -9.22 -33.84
CA VAL A 124 5.12 -8.99 -34.06
C VAL A 124 4.61 -7.67 -33.48
N ASP A 125 5.40 -7.00 -32.63
CA ASP A 125 5.04 -5.73 -31.97
C ASP A 125 5.97 -4.59 -32.38
N ALA A 126 5.38 -3.59 -33.04
CA ALA A 126 6.09 -2.40 -33.52
C ALA A 126 6.55 -1.44 -32.41
N ASP A 127 5.96 -1.48 -31.21
CA ASP A 127 6.37 -0.62 -30.10
C ASP A 127 7.68 -1.04 -29.46
N LEU A 128 8.10 -2.29 -29.68
CA LEU A 128 9.39 -2.82 -29.25
C LEU A 128 10.52 -2.56 -30.25
N LEU A 129 10.22 -1.92 -31.39
CA LEU A 129 11.18 -1.50 -32.41
C LEU A 129 11.57 -0.02 -32.20
N VAL A 130 12.79 0.34 -32.59
CA VAL A 130 13.24 1.74 -32.64
C VAL A 130 12.46 2.48 -33.74
N LYS A 131 11.72 3.54 -33.40
CA LYS A 131 10.94 4.35 -34.35
C LYS A 131 11.83 5.47 -34.92
N GLU A 132 11.89 5.62 -36.25
CA GLU A 132 12.30 6.87 -36.90
C GLU A 132 11.14 7.87 -36.84
N GLU A 133 11.42 9.10 -36.41
CA GLU A 133 10.39 10.11 -36.12
C GLU A 133 9.62 10.55 -37.38
N ALA A 134 8.29 10.47 -37.34
CA ALA A 134 7.41 11.19 -38.23
C ALA A 134 6.15 11.67 -37.50
N SER A 135 5.84 12.95 -37.75
CA SER A 135 4.84 13.86 -37.19
C SER A 135 3.38 13.38 -37.16
N GLU A 136 2.71 13.68 -36.04
CA GLU A 136 1.25 13.67 -35.90
C GLU A 136 0.58 14.80 -36.71
N PRO A 137 -0.68 14.61 -37.17
CA PRO A 137 -1.59 15.71 -37.40
C PRO A 137 -2.82 15.68 -36.49
N GLU A 138 -3.16 16.87 -36.01
CA GLU A 138 -4.36 17.27 -35.30
C GLU A 138 -5.66 16.99 -36.09
N THR A 139 -6.78 16.77 -35.39
CA THR A 139 -8.10 17.11 -35.94
C THR A 139 -9.08 17.56 -34.84
N ARG A 140 -9.69 18.72 -35.09
CA ARG A 140 -10.63 19.46 -34.23
C ARG A 140 -12.05 18.87 -34.27
N PRO A 141 -12.91 19.17 -33.27
CA PRO A 141 -14.22 18.55 -33.11
C PRO A 141 -15.33 19.29 -33.86
N ALA A 142 -16.42 18.57 -34.18
CA ALA A 142 -17.58 19.10 -34.88
C ALA A 142 -18.89 18.90 -34.08
N VAL A 143 -19.53 20.05 -33.81
CA VAL A 143 -20.97 20.34 -33.81
C VAL A 143 -21.85 19.73 -32.69
N VAL A 144 -22.17 20.58 -31.70
CA VAL A 144 -23.29 20.44 -30.77
C VAL A 144 -24.58 20.81 -31.49
N THR A 145 -25.56 19.91 -31.52
CA THR A 145 -26.92 20.18 -32.03
C THR A 145 -27.85 20.41 -30.83
N LEU A 146 -28.35 21.63 -30.67
CA LEU A 146 -29.37 21.99 -29.68
C LEU A 146 -30.74 21.49 -30.15
N VAL A 147 -31.28 20.46 -29.47
CA VAL A 147 -32.66 20.02 -29.65
C VAL A 147 -33.58 20.86 -28.74
N SER A 148 -34.52 21.56 -29.38
CA SER A 148 -35.57 22.33 -28.72
C SER A 148 -36.55 21.39 -27.98
N PRO A 149 -36.99 21.70 -26.74
CA PRO A 149 -37.93 20.84 -26.02
C PRO A 149 -39.34 20.97 -26.58
N ALA A 150 -39.97 19.83 -26.84
CA ALA A 150 -41.38 19.72 -27.18
C ALA A 150 -42.29 20.24 -26.05
N PRO A 151 -43.48 20.78 -26.34
CA PRO A 151 -44.35 21.36 -25.34
C PRO A 151 -44.93 20.29 -24.39
N ALA A 152 -45.01 20.65 -23.10
CA ALA A 152 -45.54 19.80 -22.05
C ALA A 152 -47.00 19.41 -22.33
N LYS A 153 -47.26 18.11 -22.44
CA LYS A 153 -48.62 17.56 -22.44
C LYS A 153 -49.17 17.69 -21.02
N VAL A 154 -50.25 18.46 -20.89
CA VAL A 154 -50.99 18.65 -19.64
C VAL A 154 -51.55 17.30 -19.19
N ILE A 155 -51.11 16.85 -18.01
CA ILE A 155 -51.57 15.61 -17.39
C ILE A 155 -53.05 15.78 -16.99
N PRO A 156 -53.95 14.86 -17.38
CA PRO A 156 -55.37 14.95 -17.00
C PRO A 156 -55.52 14.84 -15.48
N THR A 157 -56.21 15.82 -14.88
CA THR A 157 -56.41 16.02 -13.43
C THR A 157 -57.08 14.86 -12.70
N LYS A 158 -57.63 13.86 -13.41
CA LYS A 158 -58.25 12.65 -12.82
C LYS A 158 -57.24 11.53 -12.44
N ILE A 159 -55.98 11.63 -12.86
CA ILE A 159 -54.91 10.67 -12.51
C ILE A 159 -54.06 11.18 -11.32
N PHE A 160 -54.19 12.45 -10.94
CA PHE A 160 -53.38 13.08 -9.90
C PHE A 160 -53.58 12.46 -8.51
N TRP A 161 -54.82 12.22 -8.10
CA TRP A 161 -55.16 11.67 -6.78
C TRP A 161 -54.65 10.24 -6.53
N PRO A 162 -54.81 9.25 -7.43
CA PRO A 162 -54.25 7.92 -7.21
C PRO A 162 -52.71 7.92 -7.23
N VAL A 163 -52.09 8.77 -8.06
CA VAL A 163 -50.62 8.91 -8.10
C VAL A 163 -50.10 9.56 -6.82
N LEU A 164 -50.79 10.58 -6.30
CA LEU A 164 -50.43 11.24 -5.04
C LEU A 164 -50.57 10.27 -3.85
N LEU A 165 -51.63 9.44 -3.82
CA LEU A 165 -51.81 8.42 -2.79
C LEU A 165 -50.68 7.37 -2.85
N LEU A 166 -50.31 6.91 -4.05
CA LEU A 166 -49.18 6.01 -4.26
C LEU A 166 -47.85 6.63 -3.80
N LEU A 167 -47.62 7.92 -4.09
CA LEU A 167 -46.43 8.64 -3.62
C LEU A 167 -46.40 8.79 -2.10
N LEU A 168 -47.55 9.07 -1.46
CA LEU A 168 -47.66 9.14 -0.01
C LEU A 168 -47.38 7.79 0.65
N LEU A 169 -47.92 6.70 0.09
CA LEU A 169 -47.63 5.34 0.55
C LEU A 169 -46.16 4.98 0.36
N ALA A 170 -45.56 5.34 -0.77
CA ALA A 170 -44.14 5.14 -1.03
C ALA A 170 -43.27 5.95 -0.05
N MET A 171 -43.62 7.20 0.25
CA MET A 171 -42.92 8.00 1.25
C MET A 171 -43.06 7.43 2.66
N ALA A 172 -44.26 6.98 3.04
CA ALA A 172 -44.48 6.34 4.33
C ALA A 172 -43.66 5.04 4.46
N PHE A 173 -43.58 4.25 3.40
CA PHE A 173 -42.75 3.05 3.34
C PHE A 173 -41.24 3.39 3.40
N MET A 174 -40.77 4.37 2.63
CA MET A 174 -39.37 4.83 2.70
C MET A 174 -39.02 5.37 4.09
N TYR A 175 -39.93 6.11 4.74
CA TYR A 175 -39.75 6.59 6.10
C TYR A 175 -39.68 5.45 7.11
N TYR A 176 -40.54 4.44 6.97
CA TYR A 176 -40.50 3.23 7.81
C TYR A 176 -39.16 2.50 7.66
N GLN A 177 -38.71 2.26 6.42
CA GLN A 177 -37.42 1.61 6.13
C GLN A 177 -36.23 2.44 6.66
N TRP A 178 -36.27 3.76 6.47
CA TRP A 178 -35.26 4.67 7.02
C TRP A 178 -35.20 4.59 8.54
N ASN A 179 -36.36 4.64 9.21
CA ASN A 179 -36.42 4.57 10.66
C ASN A 179 -35.88 3.23 11.16
N GLN A 180 -36.23 2.11 10.53
CA GLN A 180 -35.69 0.80 10.88
C GLN A 180 -34.16 0.74 10.71
N ALA A 181 -33.64 1.22 9.58
CA ALA A 181 -32.20 1.30 9.33
C ALA A 181 -31.48 2.22 10.33
N SER A 182 -32.08 3.35 10.69
CA SER A 182 -31.57 4.28 11.69
C SER A 182 -31.51 3.63 13.07
N GLN A 183 -32.55 2.90 13.48
CA GLN A 183 -32.55 2.18 14.76
C GLN A 183 -31.49 1.08 14.77
N GLN A 184 -31.34 0.30 13.70
CA GLN A 184 -30.27 -0.69 13.57
C GLN A 184 -28.90 -0.04 13.70
N LEU A 185 -28.67 1.10 13.04
CA LEU A 185 -27.40 1.83 13.14
C LEU A 185 -27.15 2.34 14.56
N ILE A 186 -28.18 2.84 15.25
CA ILE A 186 -28.09 3.27 16.66
C ILE A 186 -27.72 2.10 17.55
N THR A 187 -28.37 0.94 17.37
CA THR A 187 -28.06 -0.29 18.10
C THR A 187 -26.62 -0.72 17.87
N ILE A 188 -26.15 -0.79 16.61
CA ILE A 188 -24.77 -1.15 16.28
C ILE A 188 -23.78 -0.17 16.92
N LYS A 189 -24.03 1.14 16.85
CA LYS A 189 -23.16 2.15 17.47
C LYS A 189 -23.07 1.98 18.98
N LYS A 190 -24.19 1.65 19.62
CA LYS A 190 -24.26 1.40 21.07
C LYS A 190 -23.53 0.11 21.45
N ASP A 191 -23.83 -0.99 20.77
CA ASP A 191 -23.31 -2.32 21.08
C ASP A 191 -21.80 -2.41 20.84
N MET A 192 -21.33 -1.80 19.75
CA MET A 192 -19.90 -1.78 19.38
C MET A 192 -19.13 -0.63 20.02
N GLN A 193 -19.78 0.20 20.85
CA GLN A 193 -19.21 1.40 21.45
C GLN A 193 -18.43 2.22 20.40
N LEU A 194 -19.10 2.58 19.30
CA LEU A 194 -18.51 3.40 18.25
C LEU A 194 -18.59 4.86 18.68
N LEU A 195 -17.45 5.48 18.94
CA LEU A 195 -17.33 6.88 19.36
C LEU A 195 -18.22 7.23 20.57
N PRO A 196 -18.15 6.47 21.69
CA PRO A 196 -19.01 6.71 22.86
C PRO A 196 -18.60 7.97 23.62
N TYR A 197 -17.34 8.38 23.48
CA TYR A 197 -16.77 9.57 24.11
C TYR A 197 -16.64 10.71 23.09
N VAL A 198 -17.06 11.90 23.49
CA VAL A 198 -16.93 13.13 22.71
C VAL A 198 -15.70 13.89 23.21
N PRO A 199 -14.61 13.97 22.40
CA PRO A 199 -13.39 14.62 22.84
C PRO A 199 -13.56 16.14 22.93
N THR A 200 -12.83 16.74 23.87
CA THR A 200 -12.70 18.20 23.99
C THR A 200 -11.83 18.77 22.88
N GLN A 201 -11.91 20.09 22.62
CA GLN A 201 -11.03 20.73 21.63
C GLN A 201 -9.55 20.55 21.97
N ALA A 202 -9.18 20.61 23.25
CA ALA A 202 -7.81 20.38 23.69
C ALA A 202 -7.31 18.97 23.36
N GLU A 203 -8.17 17.96 23.51
CA GLU A 203 -7.86 16.59 23.11
C GLU A 203 -7.72 16.46 21.60
N ILE A 204 -8.60 17.10 20.84
CA ILE A 204 -8.52 17.14 19.37
C ILE A 204 -7.21 17.75 18.92
N ASP A 205 -6.87 18.93 19.43
CA ASP A 205 -5.63 19.65 19.13
C ASP A 205 -4.40 18.85 19.56
N SER A 206 -4.51 18.06 20.64
CA SER A 206 -3.42 17.21 21.13
C SER A 206 -3.14 16.02 20.21
N LEU A 207 -4.15 15.48 19.53
CA LEU A 207 -3.99 14.31 18.65
C LEU A 207 -3.74 14.68 17.19
N GLU A 208 -4.41 15.72 16.69
CA GLU A 208 -4.32 16.13 15.29
C GLU A 208 -2.91 16.63 14.93
N GLY A 209 -2.44 16.27 13.73
CA GLY A 209 -1.17 16.72 13.18
C GLY A 209 -0.25 15.62 12.67
N ILE A 210 1.03 15.97 12.57
CA ILE A 210 2.08 15.10 12.03
C ILE A 210 2.84 14.43 13.19
N TRP A 211 3.00 13.12 13.08
CA TRP A 211 3.68 12.30 14.08
C TRP A 211 4.77 11.45 13.45
N LEU A 212 5.84 11.21 14.20
CA LEU A 212 6.73 10.09 13.96
C LEU A 212 6.27 8.90 14.80
N CYS A 213 6.23 7.73 14.19
CA CYS A 213 5.99 6.46 14.89
C CYS A 213 7.16 5.53 14.65
N TYR A 214 7.82 5.19 15.76
CA TYR A 214 8.91 4.24 15.81
C TYR A 214 8.36 2.89 16.25
N THR A 215 8.85 1.84 15.61
CA THR A 215 8.45 0.47 15.92
C THR A 215 9.70 -0.39 15.93
N GLY A 216 9.91 -1.15 17.00
CA GLY A 216 10.90 -2.23 17.00
C GLY A 216 10.55 -3.22 15.90
N SER A 217 11.53 -3.97 15.40
CA SER A 217 11.38 -4.78 14.19
C SER A 217 11.28 -6.30 14.44
N PRO A 218 10.65 -6.85 15.49
CA PRO A 218 10.15 -8.24 15.39
C PRO A 218 9.07 -8.41 14.30
N GLN A 219 8.67 -7.31 13.65
CA GLN A 219 7.97 -7.28 12.35
C GLN A 219 8.83 -7.74 11.17
N ALA A 220 10.16 -7.85 11.32
CA ALA A 220 11.02 -8.45 10.32
C ALA A 220 10.88 -9.98 10.39
N ARG A 221 11.10 -10.64 9.25
CA ARG A 221 10.97 -12.09 9.09
C ARG A 221 11.82 -12.84 10.12
N ILE A 222 11.39 -14.02 10.56
CA ILE A 222 12.16 -14.84 11.52
C ILE A 222 13.56 -15.16 10.98
N SER A 223 13.75 -15.16 9.66
CA SER A 223 15.04 -15.35 9.00
C SER A 223 16.04 -14.19 9.18
N ASP A 224 15.60 -13.02 9.66
CA ASP A 224 16.48 -11.89 9.92
C ASP A 224 17.05 -12.00 11.34
N ASN A 225 18.31 -12.41 11.44
CA ASN A 225 18.99 -12.59 12.74
C ASN A 225 19.04 -11.31 13.58
N ASN A 226 18.96 -10.13 12.95
CA ASN A 226 19.02 -8.85 13.64
C ASN A 226 17.64 -8.25 13.91
N ARG A 227 16.54 -8.98 13.65
CA ARG A 227 15.16 -8.45 13.76
C ARG A 227 14.86 -7.76 15.10
N TYR A 228 15.43 -8.24 16.19
CA TYR A 228 15.22 -7.68 17.53
C TYR A 228 16.01 -6.39 17.78
N HIS A 229 17.05 -6.13 16.99
CA HIS A 229 17.88 -4.93 17.04
C HIS A 229 17.61 -3.99 15.86
N MET A 230 16.45 -4.11 15.23
CA MET A 230 16.06 -3.30 14.09
C MET A 230 14.90 -2.38 14.49
N VAL A 231 14.89 -1.17 13.93
CA VAL A 231 13.85 -0.15 14.17
C VAL A 231 13.35 0.39 12.84
N VAL A 232 12.05 0.65 12.80
CA VAL A 232 11.36 1.23 11.64
C VAL A 232 10.75 2.56 12.06
N SER A 233 11.07 3.61 11.31
CA SER A 233 10.41 4.91 11.44
C SER A 233 9.30 5.08 10.40
N ASN A 234 8.20 5.67 10.83
CA ASN A 234 7.03 5.97 10.01
C ASN A 234 6.58 7.40 10.27
N VAL A 235 5.98 8.04 9.26
CA VAL A 235 5.32 9.34 9.42
C VAL A 235 3.82 9.11 9.39
N LEU A 236 3.09 9.71 10.34
CA LEU A 236 1.63 9.71 10.34
C LEU A 236 1.12 11.12 10.11
N ASP A 237 0.13 11.24 9.23
CA ASP A 237 -0.70 12.43 9.04
C ASP A 237 -2.09 12.14 9.60
N VAL A 238 -2.40 12.72 10.75
CA VAL A 238 -3.64 12.50 11.50
C VAL A 238 -4.54 13.71 11.35
N LYS A 239 -5.79 13.48 10.91
CA LYS A 239 -6.79 14.54 10.62
C LYS A 239 -8.09 14.24 11.34
N TYR A 240 -8.65 15.26 11.97
CA TYR A 240 -9.98 15.17 12.57
C TYR A 240 -11.06 15.30 11.49
N LYS A 241 -12.06 14.42 11.54
CA LYS A 241 -13.18 14.37 10.61
C LYS A 241 -14.41 13.77 11.29
N ASP A 242 -15.52 14.50 11.31
CA ASP A 242 -16.85 13.99 11.70
C ASP A 242 -16.90 13.23 13.05
N GLY A 243 -16.15 13.70 14.06
CA GLY A 243 -16.14 13.09 15.40
C GLY A 243 -15.05 12.06 15.64
N TYR A 244 -14.27 11.68 14.63
CA TYR A 244 -13.16 10.73 14.74
C TYR A 244 -11.92 11.23 13.98
N PHE A 245 -10.82 10.50 14.05
CA PHE A 245 -9.60 10.84 13.32
C PHE A 245 -9.37 9.83 12.22
N THR A 246 -8.96 10.29 11.06
CA THR A 246 -8.40 9.44 10.00
C THR A 246 -6.92 9.68 9.91
N PHE A 247 -6.17 8.67 9.48
CA PHE A 247 -4.75 8.87 9.24
C PHE A 247 -4.20 8.05 8.09
N SER A 248 -3.14 8.59 7.50
CA SER A 248 -2.22 7.86 6.62
C SER A 248 -0.88 7.73 7.32
N ARG A 249 -0.36 6.50 7.39
CA ARG A 249 0.95 6.18 7.94
C ARG A 249 1.87 5.74 6.82
N TYR A 250 2.88 6.53 6.56
CA TYR A 250 3.90 6.27 5.55
C TYR A 250 5.03 5.47 6.18
N GLY A 251 5.31 4.29 5.62
CA GLY A 251 6.38 3.41 6.07
C GLY A 251 7.45 3.23 5.00
N ALA A 252 8.64 2.78 5.40
CA ALA A 252 9.74 2.55 4.46
C ALA A 252 9.41 1.51 3.38
N SER A 253 8.58 0.51 3.72
CA SER A 253 8.23 -0.60 2.82
C SER A 253 6.78 -0.58 2.32
N PHE A 254 5.85 -0.24 3.18
CA PHE A 254 4.40 -0.22 2.89
C PHE A 254 3.73 0.83 3.77
N ASP A 255 2.60 1.34 3.28
CA ASP A 255 1.83 2.36 3.98
C ASP A 255 0.64 1.71 4.68
N HIS A 256 0.17 2.33 5.76
CA HIS A 256 -1.07 1.98 6.43
C HIS A 256 -2.09 3.10 6.30
N VAL A 257 -3.36 2.72 6.35
CA VAL A 257 -4.49 3.63 6.54
C VAL A 257 -5.30 3.17 7.74
N GLY A 258 -5.94 4.12 8.39
CA GLY A 258 -6.66 3.82 9.61
C GLY A 258 -7.46 4.97 10.17
N TYR A 259 -8.01 4.72 11.34
CA TYR A 259 -8.72 5.72 12.13
C TYR A 259 -8.30 5.65 13.60
N MET A 260 -8.48 6.77 14.29
CA MET A 260 -8.30 6.85 15.73
C MET A 260 -9.56 7.41 16.37
N GLN A 261 -9.86 6.95 17.58
CA GLN A 261 -10.96 7.46 18.38
C GLN A 261 -10.56 7.56 19.85
N PHE A 262 -11.11 8.55 20.55
CA PHE A 262 -11.00 8.59 22.00
C PHE A 262 -12.01 7.61 22.60
N GLU A 263 -11.52 6.75 23.48
CA GLU A 263 -12.36 5.81 24.26
C GLU A 263 -12.73 6.39 25.62
N ALA A 264 -11.87 7.27 26.16
CA ALA A 264 -12.02 7.97 27.42
C ALA A 264 -11.10 9.21 27.41
N PRO A 265 -11.14 10.10 28.42
CA PRO A 265 -10.25 11.25 28.49
C PRO A 265 -8.79 10.86 28.30
N TRP A 266 -8.12 11.43 27.30
CA TRP A 266 -6.72 11.17 26.93
C TRP A 266 -6.39 9.73 26.50
N LEU A 267 -7.37 8.84 26.36
CA LEU A 267 -7.19 7.44 25.95
C LEU A 267 -7.67 7.26 24.52
N VAL A 268 -6.76 6.87 23.63
CA VAL A 268 -7.01 6.77 22.19
C VAL A 268 -6.84 5.33 21.72
N SER A 269 -7.87 4.80 21.06
CA SER A 269 -7.76 3.60 20.26
C SER A 269 -7.32 3.96 18.84
N ILE A 270 -6.35 3.20 18.33
CA ILE A 270 -5.82 3.35 16.98
C ILE A 270 -6.07 2.04 16.23
N ARG A 271 -6.80 2.12 15.12
CA ARG A 271 -7.02 0.99 14.21
C ARG A 271 -6.40 1.29 12.87
N SER A 272 -5.58 0.36 12.37
CA SER A 272 -5.00 0.49 11.03
C SER A 272 -4.91 -0.84 10.32
N SER A 273 -4.71 -0.77 9.03
CA SER A 273 -4.42 -1.91 8.16
C SER A 273 -3.46 -1.46 7.06
N VAL A 274 -2.82 -2.42 6.41
CA VAL A 274 -1.97 -2.13 5.25
C VAL A 274 -2.84 -1.54 4.15
N LYS A 275 -2.40 -0.42 3.58
CA LYS A 275 -3.06 0.21 2.45
C LYS A 275 -2.92 -0.70 1.23
N ASN A 276 -4.05 -1.23 0.78
CA ASN A 276 -4.15 -2.03 -0.43
C ASN A 276 -5.37 -1.54 -1.25
N ASN A 277 -5.56 -2.09 -2.45
CA ASN A 277 -6.71 -1.79 -3.32
C ASN A 277 -7.70 -2.95 -3.40
N LYS A 278 -7.62 -3.89 -2.46
CA LYS A 278 -8.55 -5.02 -2.39
C LYS A 278 -9.68 -4.63 -1.43
N ASP A 279 -10.86 -5.20 -1.61
CA ASP A 279 -11.96 -5.06 -0.64
C ASP A 279 -11.73 -5.89 0.65
N SER A 280 -10.46 -6.12 1.01
CA SER A 280 -10.05 -6.98 2.12
C SER A 280 -9.07 -6.27 3.04
N ILE A 281 -9.31 -6.37 4.34
CA ILE A 281 -8.41 -5.86 5.38
C ILE A 281 -7.15 -6.75 5.44
N GLU A 282 -5.98 -6.18 5.14
CA GLU A 282 -4.70 -6.87 5.25
C GLU A 282 -3.95 -6.40 6.50
N SER A 283 -3.46 -7.39 7.28
CA SER A 283 -2.67 -7.17 8.49
C SER A 283 -3.25 -6.10 9.44
N PRO A 284 -4.49 -6.31 9.95
CA PRO A 284 -5.09 -5.37 10.87
C PRO A 284 -4.22 -5.21 12.11
N ARG A 285 -4.13 -3.96 12.59
CA ARG A 285 -3.42 -3.56 13.80
C ARG A 285 -4.39 -2.79 14.69
N HIS A 286 -4.31 -3.10 15.98
CA HIS A 286 -5.03 -2.38 17.02
C HIS A 286 -4.05 -1.92 18.08
N SER A 287 -4.13 -0.64 18.46
CA SER A 287 -3.23 -0.04 19.44
C SER A 287 -4.00 0.83 20.43
N LEU A 288 -3.45 0.93 21.64
CA LEU A 288 -3.99 1.76 22.71
C LEU A 288 -2.93 2.76 23.18
N MET A 289 -3.27 4.04 23.10
CA MET A 289 -2.38 5.17 23.37
C MET A 289 -2.93 6.05 24.48
N ARG A 290 -2.04 6.51 25.37
CA ARG A 290 -2.37 7.45 26.44
C ARG A 290 -1.67 8.80 26.21
N LEU A 291 -2.44 9.80 25.75
CA LEU A 291 -1.92 11.10 25.31
C LEU A 291 -1.43 12.00 26.45
N ASN A 292 -1.92 11.81 27.68
CA ASN A 292 -1.47 12.60 28.84
C ASN A 292 -0.18 12.06 29.50
N THR A 293 0.60 11.28 28.76
CA THR A 293 1.91 10.82 29.22
C THR A 293 2.93 11.95 29.09
N PRO A 294 3.72 12.26 30.12
CA PRO A 294 4.70 13.32 30.05
C PRO A 294 5.85 12.96 29.12
N GLY A 295 6.38 13.97 28.42
CA GLY A 295 7.56 13.84 27.57
C GLY A 295 7.25 13.79 26.07
N PRO A 296 8.28 13.84 25.22
CA PRO A 296 8.12 13.89 23.76
C PRO A 296 7.80 12.52 23.15
N PHE A 297 8.11 11.43 23.87
CA PHE A 297 7.93 10.05 23.42
C PHE A 297 6.76 9.40 24.14
N LEU A 298 5.72 9.05 23.39
CA LEU A 298 4.52 8.40 23.87
C LEU A 298 4.60 6.89 23.58
N PRO A 299 4.82 6.03 24.58
CA PRO A 299 4.74 4.59 24.39
C PRO A 299 3.29 4.14 24.16
N VAL A 300 3.09 3.27 23.18
CA VAL A 300 1.81 2.76 22.73
C VAL A 300 1.89 1.24 22.64
N ILE A 301 0.92 0.53 23.21
CA ILE A 301 0.84 -0.93 23.11
C ILE A 301 0.02 -1.27 21.88
N SER A 302 0.53 -2.17 21.04
CA SER A 302 -0.10 -2.57 19.78
C SER A 302 -0.10 -4.07 19.59
N ALA A 303 -1.20 -4.62 19.07
CA ALA A 303 -1.23 -5.95 18.47
C ALA A 303 -1.01 -5.82 16.95
N SER A 304 0.04 -6.46 16.44
CA SER A 304 0.46 -6.37 15.03
C SER A 304 0.90 -7.75 14.53
N TRP A 305 1.26 -7.84 13.25
CA TRP A 305 1.79 -9.04 12.61
C TRP A 305 3.32 -9.00 12.56
N ASN A 306 3.96 -10.16 12.65
CA ASN A 306 5.41 -10.31 12.48
C ASN A 306 5.86 -10.33 10.99
N PHE A 307 4.90 -10.18 10.04
CA PHE A 307 5.08 -10.14 8.58
C PHE A 307 5.96 -11.25 7.99
N ASP A 308 5.89 -12.45 8.59
CA ASP A 308 6.46 -13.66 8.00
C ASP A 308 5.53 -14.23 6.90
N ILE A 309 5.92 -15.35 6.28
CA ILE A 309 5.17 -15.98 5.19
C ILE A 309 4.38 -17.18 5.70
N GLY A 310 3.16 -17.34 5.18
CA GLY A 310 2.31 -18.50 5.43
C GLY A 310 2.00 -18.69 6.92
N PRO A 311 2.16 -19.90 7.47
CA PRO A 311 1.79 -20.21 8.86
C PRO A 311 2.68 -19.54 9.91
N ARG A 312 3.81 -18.94 9.49
CA ARG A 312 4.71 -18.21 10.39
C ARG A 312 4.30 -16.76 10.60
N ASN A 313 3.35 -16.26 9.80
CA ASN A 313 2.78 -14.94 9.98
C ASN A 313 1.89 -14.95 11.23
N GLN A 314 2.46 -14.53 12.35
CA GLN A 314 1.83 -14.59 13.67
C GLN A 314 1.53 -13.19 14.20
N ILE A 315 0.44 -13.08 14.95
CA ILE A 315 0.12 -11.89 15.73
C ILE A 315 1.13 -11.80 16.87
N ILE A 316 1.62 -10.59 17.14
CA ILE A 316 2.55 -10.26 18.22
C ILE A 316 2.08 -8.96 18.88
N GLY A 317 2.25 -8.86 20.18
CA GLY A 317 2.20 -7.59 20.90
C GLY A 317 3.54 -6.86 20.75
N ILE A 318 3.49 -5.56 20.53
CA ILE A 318 4.66 -4.71 20.37
C ILE A 318 4.43 -3.37 21.06
N ARG A 319 5.52 -2.75 21.53
CA ARG A 319 5.56 -1.33 21.86
C ARG A 319 5.88 -0.52 20.60
N GLU A 320 5.04 0.45 20.31
CA GLU A 320 5.33 1.54 19.39
C GLU A 320 5.64 2.80 20.20
N VAL A 321 6.43 3.72 19.66
CA VAL A 321 6.73 5.00 20.29
C VAL A 321 6.35 6.11 19.33
N TYR A 322 5.46 7.00 19.77
CA TYR A 322 4.94 8.11 18.99
C TYR A 322 5.57 9.42 19.46
N GLU A 323 5.96 10.28 18.52
CA GLU A 323 6.55 11.59 18.80
C GLU A 323 5.87 12.64 17.93
N LYS A 324 5.18 13.61 18.55
CA LYS A 324 4.47 14.66 17.82
C LYS A 324 5.47 15.63 17.19
N GLN A 325 5.40 15.80 15.87
CA GLN A 325 6.26 16.73 15.14
C GLN A 325 5.62 18.12 15.02
N GLY A 326 4.29 18.19 14.98
CA GLY A 326 3.54 19.44 15.09
C GLY A 326 2.13 19.36 14.52
N SER A 327 1.39 20.45 14.61
CA SER A 327 -0.01 20.55 14.15
C SER A 327 -0.12 20.98 12.69
N GLY A 328 -1.12 20.43 11.99
CA GLY A 328 -1.52 20.81 10.64
C GLY A 328 -0.49 20.61 9.53
N GLY A 329 -0.84 21.09 8.33
CA GLY A 329 -0.03 20.96 7.13
C GLY A 329 -0.41 19.76 6.27
N LYS A 330 0.44 19.47 5.28
CA LYS A 330 0.29 18.33 4.37
C LYS A 330 1.60 17.57 4.26
N VAL A 331 1.53 16.26 4.12
CA VAL A 331 2.68 15.43 3.81
C VAL A 331 2.59 14.95 2.37
N GLU A 332 3.74 14.95 1.69
CA GLU A 332 3.86 14.50 0.30
C GLU A 332 5.05 13.56 0.19
N GLU A 333 4.86 12.41 -0.45
CA GLU A 333 5.95 11.49 -0.77
C GLU A 333 6.77 12.06 -1.93
N VAL A 334 8.08 12.17 -1.72
CA VAL A 334 9.02 12.57 -2.77
C VAL A 334 9.36 11.35 -3.60
N ILE A 335 8.87 11.34 -4.83
CA ILE A 335 9.12 10.27 -5.80
C ILE A 335 10.15 10.72 -6.85
N ASN A 336 10.92 9.78 -7.38
CA ASN A 336 11.78 9.96 -8.58
C ASN A 336 12.84 11.07 -8.48
N THR A 337 13.45 11.28 -7.31
CA THR A 337 14.60 12.18 -7.14
C THR A 337 15.91 11.42 -6.95
N LEU A 338 17.03 12.06 -7.31
CA LEU A 338 18.39 11.52 -7.07
C LEU A 338 18.60 11.20 -5.58
N GLU A 339 18.03 12.03 -4.71
CA GLU A 339 18.06 11.87 -3.25
C GLU A 339 17.39 10.56 -2.79
N ASN A 340 16.19 10.26 -3.29
CA ASN A 340 15.47 9.02 -2.99
C ASN A 340 16.26 7.80 -3.50
N ALA A 341 16.76 7.85 -4.73
CA ALA A 341 17.55 6.78 -5.33
C ALA A 341 18.87 6.52 -4.57
N SER A 342 19.54 7.59 -4.11
CA SER A 342 20.81 7.49 -3.38
C SER A 342 20.62 6.98 -1.95
N CYS A 343 19.57 7.39 -1.25
CA CYS A 343 19.38 7.03 0.16
C CYS A 343 18.78 5.62 0.36
N ARG A 344 18.21 5.01 -0.70
CA ARG A 344 17.43 3.76 -0.62
C ARG A 344 16.33 3.83 0.45
N CYS A 345 15.68 4.98 0.56
CA CYS A 345 14.75 5.31 1.63
C CYS A 345 13.50 6.00 1.06
N LYS A 346 12.36 5.87 1.73
CA LYS A 346 11.17 6.64 1.37
C LYS A 346 11.29 8.04 1.98
N VAL A 347 11.23 9.08 1.16
CA VAL A 347 11.32 10.47 1.63
C VAL A 347 9.93 11.10 1.67
N ILE A 348 9.53 11.61 2.84
CA ILE A 348 8.26 12.32 3.05
C ILE A 348 8.56 13.77 3.40
N ASN A 349 8.02 14.71 2.63
CA ASN A 349 8.12 16.14 2.93
C ASN A 349 6.85 16.59 3.66
N TRP A 350 7.02 17.35 4.73
CA TRP A 350 5.94 18.06 5.40
C TRP A 350 5.95 19.54 5.03
N TYR A 351 4.79 20.04 4.63
CA TYR A 351 4.56 21.42 4.24
C TYR A 351 3.52 22.08 5.14
N LYS A 352 3.72 23.37 5.43
CA LYS A 352 2.69 24.26 5.97
C LYS A 352 2.48 25.39 4.97
N GLY A 353 1.32 25.40 4.33
CA GLY A 353 1.08 26.24 3.15
C GLY A 353 2.00 25.83 2.01
N THR A 354 2.73 26.78 1.44
CA THR A 354 3.72 26.55 0.37
C THR A 354 5.13 26.24 0.90
N ALA A 355 5.39 26.50 2.19
CA ALA A 355 6.72 26.32 2.77
C ALA A 355 6.96 24.87 3.22
N LYS A 356 8.10 24.31 2.81
CA LYS A 356 8.60 23.03 3.29
C LYS A 356 9.13 23.20 4.71
N VAL A 357 8.57 22.43 5.65
CA VAL A 357 8.95 22.46 7.07
C VAL A 357 10.07 21.47 7.35
N LYS A 358 9.92 20.22 6.91
CA LYS A 358 10.86 19.12 7.24
C LYS A 358 10.78 18.01 6.20
N SER A 359 11.91 17.35 5.93
CA SER A 359 11.93 16.04 5.24
C SER A 359 12.11 14.93 6.27
N PHE A 360 11.41 13.83 6.07
CA PHE A 360 11.57 12.60 6.83
C PHE A 360 12.12 11.51 5.92
N TYR A 361 13.20 10.86 6.34
CA TYR A 361 13.84 9.78 5.61
C TYR A 361 13.51 8.46 6.28
N LEU A 362 12.55 7.73 5.70
CA LEU A 362 12.02 6.49 6.25
C LEU A 362 12.83 5.32 5.73
N ARG A 363 13.53 4.66 6.65
CA ARG A 363 14.32 3.46 6.38
C ARG A 363 14.29 2.55 7.60
N ASN A 364 14.48 1.26 7.34
CA ASN A 364 14.78 0.31 8.41
C ASN A 364 16.25 0.51 8.79
N GLY A 365 16.54 0.57 10.08
CA GLY A 365 17.90 0.74 10.59
C GLY A 365 18.12 -0.07 11.86
N LEU A 366 19.39 -0.19 12.27
CA LEU A 366 19.73 -0.81 13.55
C LEU A 366 19.28 0.11 14.69
N LEU A 367 18.72 -0.47 15.75
CA LEU A 367 18.31 0.24 16.96
C LEU A 367 19.49 1.00 17.58
N ASP A 368 20.69 0.40 17.55
CA ASP A 368 21.92 1.02 18.07
C ASP A 368 22.31 2.31 17.34
N SER A 369 21.86 2.48 16.10
CA SER A 369 22.11 3.68 15.30
C SER A 369 21.19 4.85 15.65
N VAL A 370 20.16 4.62 16.47
CA VAL A 370 19.27 5.68 16.95
C VAL A 370 20.05 6.57 17.94
N PRO A 371 20.10 7.90 17.79
CA PRO A 371 20.88 8.74 18.72
C PRO A 371 20.28 8.83 20.14
N ASN A 372 18.96 8.61 20.26
CA ASN A 372 18.23 8.84 21.50
C ASN A 372 18.17 7.58 22.37
N GLU A 373 18.82 7.62 23.54
CA GLU A 373 18.88 6.50 24.48
C GLU A 373 17.52 6.14 25.11
N THR A 374 16.64 7.10 25.34
CA THR A 374 15.28 6.83 25.82
C THR A 374 14.50 6.03 24.79
N LEU A 375 14.60 6.42 23.52
CA LEU A 375 13.95 5.73 22.41
C LEU A 375 14.49 4.30 22.24
N LYS A 376 15.81 4.10 22.39
CA LYS A 376 16.42 2.75 22.37
C LYS A 376 15.82 1.85 23.44
N LYS A 377 15.80 2.30 24.70
CA LYS A 377 15.25 1.54 25.83
C LYS A 377 13.77 1.20 25.68
N LEU A 378 13.01 2.04 24.97
CA LEU A 378 11.60 1.77 24.72
C LEU A 378 11.35 0.76 23.59
N LEU A 379 12.32 0.56 22.69
CA LEU A 379 12.15 -0.23 21.46
C LEU A 379 13.06 -1.46 21.38
N ASP A 380 13.71 -1.82 22.47
CA ASP A 380 14.56 -3.01 22.60
C ASP A 380 13.74 -4.32 22.52
N GLU A 381 14.41 -5.46 22.66
CA GLU A 381 13.79 -6.79 22.65
C GLU A 381 12.69 -6.97 23.72
N ASN A 382 12.73 -6.18 24.81
CA ASN A 382 11.72 -6.19 25.88
C ASN A 382 10.43 -5.47 25.49
N SER A 383 10.39 -4.83 24.32
CA SER A 383 9.20 -4.20 23.76
C SER A 383 8.20 -5.20 23.16
N ILE A 384 8.51 -6.50 23.19
CA ILE A 384 7.83 -7.53 22.40
C ILE A 384 7.11 -8.50 23.31
N LEU A 385 5.83 -8.71 23.03
CA LEU A 385 5.00 -9.71 23.69
C LEU A 385 4.58 -10.75 22.66
N LEU A 386 4.99 -12.00 22.84
CA LEU A 386 4.49 -13.08 22.01
C LEU A 386 3.11 -13.55 22.50
N PRO A 387 2.23 -14.03 21.60
CA PRO A 387 0.93 -14.57 21.99
C PRO A 387 1.09 -15.84 22.85
N GLU A 388 2.12 -16.64 22.57
CA GLU A 388 2.53 -17.78 23.38
C GLU A 388 3.94 -17.51 23.92
N PRO A 389 4.19 -17.71 25.22
CA PRO A 389 5.54 -17.65 25.78
C PRO A 389 6.47 -18.63 25.05
N LYS A 390 7.68 -18.18 24.70
CA LYS A 390 8.73 -19.04 24.11
C LYS A 390 10.00 -18.95 24.93
N GLU A 391 10.63 -20.10 25.19
CA GLU A 391 11.95 -20.13 25.82
C GLU A 391 12.96 -19.32 25.01
N GLY A 392 13.81 -18.54 25.70
CA GLY A 392 14.79 -17.66 25.07
C GLY A 392 14.25 -16.29 24.61
N ILE A 393 12.95 -16.04 24.70
CA ILE A 393 12.33 -14.73 24.49
C ILE A 393 11.79 -14.28 25.85
N ILE A 394 12.71 -13.84 26.71
CA ILE A 394 12.47 -13.66 28.13
C ILE A 394 11.91 -12.26 28.42
N LEU A 395 10.70 -12.19 28.98
CA LEU A 395 10.34 -11.17 29.98
C LEU A 395 10.99 -11.63 31.29
N GLN A 396 12.04 -10.93 31.74
CA GLN A 396 12.89 -11.42 32.84
C GLN A 396 12.08 -11.74 34.10
N ARG A 397 12.30 -12.95 34.63
CA ARG A 397 12.06 -13.23 36.05
C ARG A 397 12.99 -12.31 36.83
N GLN A 398 12.43 -11.34 37.54
CA GLN A 398 13.11 -10.71 38.67
C GLN A 398 13.27 -11.72 39.80
#